data_AF-A0A9Q3YNT9-F1
#
_entry.id   AF-A0A9Q3YNT9-F1
#
_cell.length_a   1.000
_cell.length_b   1.000
_cell.length_c   1.000
_cell.angle_alpha   90.00
_cell.angle_beta   90.00
_cell.angle_gamma   90.00
#
_symmetry.space_group_name_H-M   'P 1'
#
loop_
_entity.id
_entity.type
_entity.pdbx_description
1 polymer ?
#
loop_
_entity_poly.entity_id
_entity_poly.type
_entity_poly.pdbx_seq_one_letter_code
_entity_poly.pdbx_strand_id
1 'polypeptide(L)'
;MSIQQRLRDLVQELWTAPKEQRSRSYNELDPKIAPLVLALNQFNDVVTIASCQGHAAGRQEAPYVYFHAPLPFVQRFVTEIRQVHLDDRFHHAWKIIGEFNDQNQLTFTLSSPYLDNHYLRKSLLHLAWYRERIDHDIATLTQIINQRMKGALE
;
A
#
# COMPACT_ATOMS: atom_id res chain seq x y z
N MET A 1 2.18 6.66 -21.63
CA MET A 1 1.94 5.21 -21.56
C MET A 1 1.16 4.75 -22.79
N SER A 2 1.48 3.59 -23.38
CA SER A 2 0.75 3.04 -24.54
C SER A 2 -0.49 2.26 -24.08
N ILE A 3 -1.58 2.33 -24.85
CA ILE A 3 -2.83 1.57 -24.63
C ILE A 3 -2.54 0.06 -24.46
N GLN A 4 -1.52 -0.45 -25.15
CA GLN A 4 -1.11 -1.85 -25.07
C GLN A 4 -0.60 -2.29 -23.70
N GLN A 5 0.01 -1.39 -22.91
CA GLN A 5 0.47 -1.73 -21.56
C GLN A 5 -0.73 -1.82 -20.60
N ARG A 6 -1.63 -0.84 -20.65
CA ARG A 6 -2.86 -0.86 -19.84
C ARG A 6 -3.71 -2.10 -20.07
N LEU A 7 -3.84 -2.55 -21.32
CA LEU A 7 -4.56 -3.77 -21.64
C LEU A 7 -3.89 -5.02 -21.06
N ARG A 8 -2.55 -5.07 -21.03
CA ARG A 8 -1.81 -6.20 -20.42
C ARG A 8 -2.00 -6.23 -18.91
N ASP A 9 -1.88 -5.09 -18.24
CA ASP A 9 -2.09 -4.99 -16.79
C ASP A 9 -3.52 -5.39 -16.44
N LEU A 10 -4.48 -4.97 -17.26
CA LEU A 10 -5.88 -5.35 -17.12
C LEU A 10 -6.09 -6.87 -17.24
N VAL A 11 -5.47 -7.50 -18.24
CA VAL A 11 -5.53 -8.96 -18.39
C VAL A 11 -4.92 -9.67 -17.17
N GLN A 12 -3.75 -9.21 -16.72
CA GLN A 12 -3.03 -9.78 -15.60
C GLN A 12 -3.85 -9.70 -14.30
N GLU A 13 -4.41 -8.52 -13.99
CA GLU A 13 -5.17 -8.28 -12.77
C GLU A 13 -6.54 -8.99 -12.76
N LEU A 14 -7.16 -9.21 -13.93
CA LEU A 14 -8.47 -9.87 -14.01
C LEU A 14 -8.41 -11.39 -14.06
N TRP A 15 -7.35 -11.97 -14.65
CA TRP A 15 -7.30 -13.42 -14.89
C TRP A 15 -6.16 -14.16 -14.19
N THR A 16 -4.99 -13.52 -14.01
CA THR A 16 -3.82 -14.17 -13.41
C THR A 16 -3.74 -13.90 -11.91
N ALA A 17 -3.80 -12.62 -11.50
CA ALA A 17 -3.70 -12.22 -10.11
C ALA A 17 -4.72 -12.90 -9.18
N PRO A 18 -6.00 -13.12 -9.57
CA PRO A 18 -6.96 -13.79 -8.70
C PRO A 18 -6.64 -15.27 -8.48
N LYS A 19 -6.00 -15.93 -9.46
CA LYS A 19 -5.56 -17.32 -9.32
C LYS A 19 -4.40 -17.41 -8.36
N GLU A 20 -3.41 -16.51 -8.51
CA GLU A 20 -2.28 -16.40 -7.59
C GLU A 20 -2.74 -16.10 -6.16
N GLN A 21 -3.67 -15.14 -6.00
CA GLN A 21 -4.23 -14.76 -4.70
C GLN A 21 -4.90 -15.95 -4.00
N ARG A 22 -5.58 -16.84 -4.73
CA ARG A 22 -6.22 -18.04 -4.18
C ARG A 22 -5.24 -19.14 -3.82
N SER A 23 -4.10 -19.22 -4.51
CA SER A 23 -3.07 -20.23 -4.24
C SER A 23 -2.10 -19.84 -3.12
N ARG A 24 -1.99 -18.55 -2.79
CA ARG A 24 -1.08 -18.07 -1.76
C ARG A 24 -1.57 -18.42 -0.37
N SER A 25 -0.63 -18.77 0.51
CA SER A 25 -0.91 -18.88 1.93
C SER A 25 -1.18 -17.51 2.52
N TYR A 26 -2.01 -17.43 3.56
CA TYR A 26 -2.29 -16.18 4.28
C TYR A 26 -1.01 -15.50 4.82
N ASN A 27 0.05 -16.29 5.05
CA ASN A 27 1.33 -15.79 5.57
C ASN A 27 2.28 -15.28 4.47
N GLU A 28 1.93 -15.40 3.20
CA GLU A 28 2.76 -14.94 2.09
C GLU A 28 2.42 -13.49 1.73
N LEU A 29 3.46 -12.65 1.61
CA LEU A 29 3.28 -11.27 1.21
C LEU A 29 2.95 -11.17 -0.28
N ASP A 30 2.03 -10.28 -0.60
CA ASP A 30 1.78 -9.88 -1.97
C ASP A 30 3.02 -9.22 -2.60
N PRO A 31 3.46 -9.65 -3.79
CA PRO A 31 4.76 -9.29 -4.35
C PRO A 31 4.91 -7.79 -4.61
N LYS A 32 3.82 -7.10 -5.00
CA LYS A 32 3.90 -5.68 -5.35
C LYS A 32 3.95 -4.76 -4.13
N ILE A 33 3.49 -5.22 -2.95
CA ILE A 33 3.57 -4.45 -1.69
C ILE A 33 4.68 -4.96 -0.74
N ALA A 34 5.21 -6.16 -0.98
CA ALA A 34 6.27 -6.76 -0.17
C ALA A 34 7.47 -5.83 0.08
N PRO A 35 8.00 -5.06 -0.90
CA PRO A 35 9.12 -4.16 -0.64
C PRO A 35 8.81 -3.10 0.44
N LEU A 36 7.59 -2.57 0.46
CA LEU A 36 7.16 -1.59 1.47
C LEU A 36 7.05 -2.24 2.86
N VAL A 37 6.44 -3.43 2.92
CA VAL A 37 6.29 -4.20 4.16
C VAL A 37 7.64 -4.55 4.75
N LEU A 38 8.57 -5.05 3.94
CA LEU A 38 9.92 -5.38 4.37
C LEU A 38 10.70 -4.14 4.82
N ALA A 39 10.52 -2.99 4.15
CA ALA A 39 11.15 -1.74 4.57
C ALA A 39 10.62 -1.24 5.92
N LEU A 40 9.33 -1.40 6.20
CA LEU A 40 8.73 -1.04 7.49
C LEU A 40 9.23 -1.96 8.62
N ASN A 41 9.29 -3.28 8.39
CA ASN A 41 9.75 -4.24 9.41
C ASN A 41 11.27 -4.19 9.68
N GLN A 42 12.03 -3.31 9.04
CA GLN A 42 13.43 -3.09 9.35
C GLN A 42 13.65 -2.20 10.58
N PHE A 43 12.61 -1.49 11.04
CA PHE A 43 12.66 -0.73 12.28
C PHE A 43 12.23 -1.63 13.44
N ASN A 44 13.03 -1.66 14.51
CA ASN A 44 12.85 -2.61 15.62
C ASN A 44 11.49 -2.50 16.33
N ASP A 45 10.88 -1.32 16.28
CA ASP A 45 9.63 -0.96 16.94
C ASP A 45 8.43 -0.88 15.98
N VAL A 46 8.63 -1.23 14.70
CA VAL A 46 7.56 -1.27 13.70
C VAL A 46 7.26 -2.71 13.34
N VAL A 47 5.99 -3.09 13.44
CA VAL A 47 5.52 -4.46 13.14
C VAL A 47 4.32 -4.39 12.21
N THR A 48 4.47 -4.87 10.98
CA THR A 48 3.32 -5.02 10.08
C THR A 48 2.47 -6.22 10.50
N ILE A 49 1.17 -6.00 10.65
CA ILE A 49 0.19 -6.99 11.10
C ILE A 49 -0.50 -7.62 9.88
N ALA A 50 -0.88 -6.79 8.90
CA ALA A 50 -1.49 -7.24 7.65
C ALA A 50 -1.16 -6.26 6.51
N SER A 51 -1.23 -6.73 5.27
CA SER A 51 -1.11 -5.86 4.09
C SER A 51 -1.83 -6.46 2.90
N CYS A 52 -2.12 -5.62 1.92
CA CYS A 52 -2.69 -6.03 0.64
C CYS A 52 -2.15 -5.11 -0.47
N GLN A 53 -1.74 -5.69 -1.60
CA GLN A 53 -1.25 -4.88 -2.74
C GLN A 53 -2.36 -4.20 -3.55
N GLY A 54 -3.62 -4.37 -3.14
CA GLY A 54 -4.81 -3.98 -3.89
C GLY A 54 -5.14 -5.03 -4.95
N HIS A 55 -6.36 -5.57 -4.90
CA HIS A 55 -6.80 -6.62 -5.81
C HIS A 55 -8.09 -6.20 -6.52
N ALA A 56 -8.02 -6.15 -7.85
CA ALA A 56 -9.17 -5.80 -8.69
C ALA A 56 -10.21 -6.94 -8.78
N ALA A 57 -9.76 -8.20 -8.81
CA ALA A 57 -10.58 -9.39 -8.92
C ALA A 57 -10.14 -10.46 -7.89
N GLY A 58 -11.01 -11.45 -7.61
CA GLY A 58 -10.79 -12.37 -6.50
C GLY A 58 -11.36 -11.81 -5.19
N ARG A 59 -10.58 -11.85 -4.10
CA ARG A 59 -10.93 -11.11 -2.87
C ARG A 59 -10.53 -9.65 -3.10
N GLN A 60 -11.53 -8.85 -3.44
CA GLN A 60 -11.34 -7.44 -3.76
C GLN A 60 -11.01 -6.63 -2.53
N GLU A 61 -9.96 -5.84 -2.62
CA GLU A 61 -9.47 -5.06 -1.49
C GLU A 61 -8.63 -3.90 -2.03
N ALA A 62 -8.72 -2.72 -1.41
CA ALA A 62 -7.84 -1.60 -1.71
C ALA A 62 -6.42 -1.87 -1.18
N PRO A 63 -5.37 -1.21 -1.70
CA PRO A 63 -4.03 -1.38 -1.18
C PRO A 63 -3.89 -0.74 0.20
N TYR A 64 -3.32 -1.48 1.15
CA TYR A 64 -3.05 -0.97 2.50
C TYR A 64 -1.88 -1.70 3.18
N VAL A 65 -1.32 -1.07 4.21
CA VAL A 65 -0.49 -1.73 5.22
C VAL A 65 -1.04 -1.39 6.60
N TYR A 66 -1.34 -2.42 7.38
CA TYR A 66 -1.78 -2.33 8.76
C TYR A 66 -0.62 -2.71 9.68
N PHE A 67 -0.27 -1.86 10.63
CA PHE A 67 0.95 -2.02 11.42
C PHE A 67 0.87 -1.37 12.81
N HIS A 68 1.72 -1.84 13.70
CA HIS A 68 2.05 -1.19 14.96
C HIS A 68 3.35 -0.39 14.80
N ALA A 69 3.43 0.78 15.41
CA ALA A 69 4.63 1.62 15.44
C ALA A 69 4.55 2.64 16.59
N PRO A 70 5.67 3.22 17.04
CA PRO A 70 5.64 4.35 17.97
C PRO A 70 5.06 5.61 17.32
N LEU A 71 4.39 6.44 18.12
CA LEU A 71 3.82 7.69 17.65
C LEU A 71 4.84 8.63 16.98
N PRO A 72 6.09 8.79 17.48
CA PRO A 72 7.11 9.61 16.80
C PRO A 72 7.44 9.13 15.38
N PHE A 73 7.50 7.80 15.17
CA PHE A 73 7.69 7.23 13.85
C PHE A 73 6.53 7.61 12.91
N VAL A 74 5.30 7.43 13.38
CA VAL A 74 4.10 7.74 12.59
C VAL A 74 3.99 9.23 12.28
N GLN A 75 4.28 10.11 13.23
CA GLN A 75 4.27 11.57 13.02
C GLN A 75 5.24 11.98 11.91
N ARG A 76 6.45 11.44 11.94
CA ARG A 76 7.44 11.67 10.88
C ARG A 76 6.97 11.09 9.55
N PHE A 77 6.45 9.87 9.54
CA PHE A 77 6.02 9.24 8.30
C PHE A 77 4.86 9.99 7.64
N VAL A 78 3.88 10.46 8.43
CA VAL A 78 2.80 11.35 7.94
C VAL A 78 3.37 12.65 7.38
N THR A 79 4.38 13.23 8.02
CA THR A 79 5.04 14.46 7.55
C THR A 79 5.69 14.25 6.18
N GLU A 80 6.41 13.15 6.00
CA GLU A 80 7.05 12.81 4.73
C GLU A 80 6.04 12.50 3.62
N ILE A 81 4.98 11.74 3.93
CA ILE A 81 3.89 11.48 2.97
C ILE A 81 3.26 12.80 2.53
N ARG A 82 3.02 13.72 3.47
CA ARG A 82 2.45 15.03 3.17
C ARG A 82 3.38 15.86 2.29
N GLN A 83 4.68 15.86 2.56
CA GLN A 83 5.65 16.58 1.72
C GLN A 83 5.67 16.02 0.30
N VAL A 84 5.76 14.70 0.14
CA VAL A 84 5.75 14.04 -1.19
C VAL A 84 4.45 14.29 -1.95
N HIS A 85 3.32 14.39 -1.25
CA HIS A 85 2.05 14.81 -1.85
C HIS A 85 2.07 16.26 -2.33
N LEU A 86 2.63 17.20 -1.55
CA LEU A 86 2.79 18.61 -1.94
C LEU A 86 3.73 18.77 -3.13
N ASP A 87 4.72 17.88 -3.26
CA ASP A 87 5.64 17.82 -4.39
C ASP A 87 5.02 17.17 -5.66
N ASP A 88 3.73 16.83 -5.64
CA ASP A 88 2.97 16.16 -6.72
C ASP A 88 3.60 14.83 -7.21
N ARG A 89 4.25 14.10 -6.30
CA ARG A 89 4.93 12.83 -6.61
C ARG A 89 4.04 11.59 -6.48
N PHE A 90 2.85 11.75 -5.91
CA PHE A 90 1.85 10.69 -5.78
C PHE A 90 0.70 10.88 -6.78
N HIS A 91 0.22 9.77 -7.35
CA HIS A 91 -0.99 9.77 -8.17
C HIS A 91 -2.27 9.73 -7.33
N HIS A 92 -2.20 9.17 -6.13
CA HIS A 92 -3.28 9.12 -5.17
C HIS A 92 -2.83 9.70 -3.83
N ALA A 93 -3.72 10.40 -3.12
CA ALA A 93 -3.41 10.82 -1.76
C ALA A 93 -3.33 9.59 -0.84
N TRP A 94 -2.26 9.48 -0.05
CA TRP A 94 -2.05 8.46 0.96
C TRP A 94 -2.16 9.07 2.36
N LYS A 95 -2.70 8.30 3.30
CA LYS A 95 -2.89 8.73 4.70
C LYS A 95 -2.59 7.59 5.65
N ILE A 96 -2.26 7.96 6.89
CA ILE A 96 -2.18 7.03 8.01
C ILE A 96 -3.30 7.36 8.98
N ILE A 97 -4.12 6.36 9.31
CA ILE A 97 -5.20 6.46 10.29
C ILE A 97 -4.81 5.60 11.50
N GLY A 98 -4.95 6.16 12.71
CA GLY A 98 -4.69 5.44 13.95
C GLY A 98 -5.99 4.96 14.60
N GLU A 99 -6.02 3.71 15.05
CA GLU A 99 -7.16 3.09 15.72
C GLU A 99 -6.70 2.08 16.78
N PHE A 100 -7.52 1.89 17.81
CA PHE A 100 -7.31 0.81 18.78
C PHE A 100 -7.89 -0.49 18.22
N ASN A 101 -7.08 -1.54 18.21
CA ASN A 101 -7.53 -2.88 17.83
C ASN A 101 -8.33 -3.57 18.95
N ASP A 102 -8.79 -4.80 18.70
CA ASP A 102 -9.56 -5.61 19.66
C ASP A 102 -8.81 -5.90 20.97
N GLN A 103 -7.48 -5.74 20.99
CA GLN A 103 -6.61 -5.88 22.15
C GLN A 103 -6.30 -4.54 22.84
N ASN A 104 -6.99 -3.45 22.48
CA ASN A 104 -6.75 -2.09 22.96
C ASN A 104 -5.33 -1.56 22.68
N GLN A 105 -4.68 -2.05 21.62
CA GLN A 105 -3.37 -1.57 21.19
C GLN A 105 -3.57 -0.53 20.09
N LEU A 106 -2.87 0.61 20.21
CA LEU A 106 -2.86 1.61 19.14
C LEU A 106 -2.13 1.02 17.92
N THR A 107 -2.83 1.02 16.79
CA THR A 107 -2.38 0.50 15.51
C THR A 107 -2.69 1.51 14.41
N PHE A 108 -2.03 1.35 13.27
CA PHE A 108 -2.06 2.32 12.18
C PHE A 108 -2.31 1.64 10.85
N THR A 109 -3.15 2.26 10.03
CA THR A 109 -3.44 1.82 8.67
C THR A 109 -2.96 2.87 7.69
N LEU A 110 -2.00 2.51 6.83
CA LEU A 110 -1.58 3.28 5.67
C LEU A 110 -2.43 2.86 4.46
N SER A 111 -3.25 3.77 3.95
CA SER A 111 -4.11 3.52 2.78
C SER A 111 -4.32 4.78 1.94
N SER A 112 -4.99 4.63 0.80
CA SER A 112 -5.45 5.76 0.00
C SER A 112 -6.98 5.90 0.09
N PRO A 113 -7.51 7.00 0.69
CA PRO A 113 -8.95 7.21 0.80
C PRO A 113 -9.68 7.18 -0.54
N TYR A 114 -9.01 7.57 -1.63
CA TYR A 114 -9.59 7.48 -2.97
C TYR A 114 -9.79 6.02 -3.38
N LEU A 115 -8.78 5.18 -3.22
CA LEU A 115 -8.87 3.75 -3.58
C LEU A 115 -9.84 3.01 -2.66
N ASP A 116 -9.83 3.33 -1.37
CA ASP A 116 -10.74 2.77 -0.35
C ASP A 116 -12.22 3.03 -0.69
N ASN A 117 -12.54 4.19 -1.28
CA ASN A 117 -13.91 4.53 -1.67
C ASN A 117 -14.31 3.96 -3.05
N HIS A 118 -13.33 3.59 -3.88
CA HIS A 118 -13.57 3.24 -5.27
C HIS A 118 -13.33 1.76 -5.61
N TYR A 119 -12.71 0.96 -4.73
CA TYR A 119 -12.41 -0.44 -5.03
C TYR A 119 -13.66 -1.32 -5.27
N LEU A 120 -14.77 -1.03 -4.59
CA LEU A 120 -16.05 -1.76 -4.79
C LEU A 120 -16.97 -1.08 -5.81
N ARG A 121 -17.01 0.26 -5.83
CA ARG A 121 -18.03 1.04 -6.56
C ARG A 121 -17.70 1.30 -8.02
N LYS A 122 -16.41 1.27 -8.40
CA LYS A 122 -15.97 1.43 -9.78
C LYS A 122 -15.27 0.15 -10.19
N SER A 123 -16.03 -0.71 -10.89
CA SER A 123 -15.64 -1.82 -11.79
C SER A 123 -14.21 -2.33 -11.65
N LEU A 124 -14.03 -3.66 -11.60
CA LEU A 124 -12.74 -4.39 -11.74
C LEU A 124 -11.66 -3.66 -12.58
N LEU A 125 -12.10 -2.99 -13.64
CA LEU A 125 -11.30 -2.16 -14.52
C LEU A 125 -10.56 -1.00 -13.83
N HIS A 126 -11.05 -0.40 -12.75
CA HIS A 126 -10.47 0.82 -12.17
C HIS A 126 -9.15 0.54 -11.45
N LEU A 127 -9.11 -0.41 -10.52
CA LEU A 127 -7.86 -0.81 -9.87
C LEU A 127 -6.87 -1.41 -10.88
N ALA A 128 -7.37 -2.19 -11.84
CA ALA A 128 -6.55 -2.77 -12.90
C ALA A 128 -6.00 -1.69 -13.86
N TRP A 129 -6.79 -0.68 -14.20
CA TRP A 129 -6.42 0.42 -15.11
C TRP A 129 -5.47 1.42 -14.48
N TYR A 130 -5.57 1.63 -13.17
CA TYR A 130 -4.66 2.47 -12.40
C TYR A 130 -3.54 1.67 -11.73
N ARG A 131 -3.36 0.39 -12.09
CA ARG A 131 -2.38 -0.48 -11.43
C ARG A 131 -0.98 0.10 -11.42
N GLU A 132 -0.51 0.60 -12.56
CA GLU A 132 0.80 1.27 -12.68
C GLU A 132 0.92 2.44 -11.69
N ARG A 133 -0.14 3.24 -11.52
CA ARG A 133 -0.13 4.40 -10.61
C ARG A 133 -0.07 3.95 -9.15
N ILE A 134 -0.78 2.89 -8.81
CA ILE A 134 -0.75 2.28 -7.47
C ILE A 134 0.66 1.73 -7.20
N ASP A 135 1.24 1.00 -8.15
CA ASP A 135 2.58 0.42 -8.02
C ASP A 135 3.66 1.51 -7.90
N HIS A 136 3.53 2.60 -8.67
CA HIS A 136 4.38 3.79 -8.53
C HIS A 136 4.26 4.42 -7.14
N ASP A 137 3.04 4.59 -6.64
CA ASP A 137 2.83 5.17 -5.32
C ASP A 137 3.40 4.28 -4.21
N ILE A 138 3.21 2.95 -4.28
CA ILE A 138 3.81 1.98 -3.35
C ILE A 138 5.34 2.03 -3.40
N ALA A 139 5.93 2.13 -4.60
CA ALA A 139 7.37 2.29 -4.76
C ALA A 139 7.85 3.62 -4.14
N THR A 140 7.09 4.69 -4.30
CA THR A 140 7.38 6.00 -3.70
C THR A 140 7.31 5.96 -2.18
N LEU A 141 6.31 5.29 -1.60
CA LEU A 141 6.23 5.02 -0.15
C LEU A 141 7.46 4.23 0.33
N THR A 142 7.87 3.21 -0.43
CA THR A 142 9.06 2.41 -0.11
C THR A 142 10.34 3.26 -0.12
N GLN A 143 10.44 4.23 -1.05
CA GLN A 143 11.56 5.18 -1.07
C GLN A 143 11.56 6.11 0.15
N ILE A 144 10.39 6.63 0.56
CA ILE A 144 10.26 7.46 1.77
C ILE A 144 10.84 6.71 2.98
N ILE A 145 10.42 5.46 3.18
CA ILE A 145 10.91 4.65 4.29
C ILE A 145 12.43 4.45 4.21
N ASN A 146 12.94 4.03 3.07
CA ASN A 146 14.36 3.69 2.94
C ASN A 146 15.31 4.89 3.01
N GLN A 147 14.90 6.05 2.50
CA GLN A 147 15.80 7.21 2.35
C GLN A 147 15.56 8.27 3.43
N ARG A 148 14.30 8.51 3.78
CA ARG A 148 13.90 9.65 4.62
C ARG A 148 13.53 9.26 6.04
N MET A 149 13.24 7.99 6.31
CA MET A 149 12.98 7.51 7.66
C MET A 149 14.23 6.91 8.30
N LYS A 150 15.02 6.12 7.57
CA LYS A 150 16.27 5.54 8.08
C LYS A 150 17.35 6.58 8.37
N GLY A 151 17.56 7.55 7.46
CA GLY A 151 18.65 8.52 7.55
C GLY A 151 18.55 9.57 8.67
N ALA A 152 17.57 9.50 9.58
CA ALA A 152 17.63 10.30 10.81
C ALA A 152 17.19 9.55 12.07
N LEU A 153 17.44 8.24 12.10
CA LEU A 153 17.48 7.44 13.33
C LEU A 153 18.91 6.89 13.59
N GLU A 154 19.86 7.27 12.75
CA GLU A 154 21.32 7.23 12.99
C GLU A 154 21.77 8.61 13.49
#